data_AF-A0A7V3STH8-F1
#
_entry.id   AF-A0A7V3STH8-F1
#
_cell.length_a   1.000
_cell.length_b   1.000
_cell.length_c   1.000
_cell.angle_alpha   90.00
_cell.angle_beta   90.00
_cell.angle_gamma   90.00
#
_symmetry.space_group_name_H-M   'P 1'
#
loop_
_entity.id
_entity.type
_entity.pdbx_description
1 polymer ?
#
loop_
_entity_poly.entity_id
_entity_poly.type
_entity_poly.pdbx_seq_one_letter_code
_entity_poly.pdbx_strand_id
1 'polypeptide(L)'
;MDIYDDMNREWKEIQLRRNLPGKTLDPNKQTQFYMASYDVDGFRRFVFESKFLDVFDVRDDEIEDLKNDDIALMKFGFKYIKYILMLEETLKIRPHYIKGKAL
;
A
#
# COMPACT_ATOMS: atom_id res chain seq x y z
N MET A 1 18.77 14.96 3.91
CA MET A 1 17.52 15.30 3.22
C MET A 1 16.44 15.33 4.29
N ASP A 2 15.52 16.29 4.24
CA ASP A 2 14.45 16.39 5.24
C ASP A 2 13.43 15.25 4.99
N ILE A 3 12.85 14.70 6.06
CA ILE A 3 11.84 13.64 6.00
C ILE A 3 10.67 14.07 5.11
N TYR A 4 10.30 15.35 5.16
CA TYR A 4 9.25 15.91 4.31
C TYR A 4 9.60 15.84 2.82
N ASP A 5 10.87 16.06 2.45
CA ASP A 5 11.30 15.98 1.06
C ASP A 5 11.28 14.55 0.54
N ASP A 6 11.68 13.59 1.37
CA ASP A 6 11.68 12.16 1.04
C ASP A 6 10.23 11.66 0.85
N MET A 7 9.34 11.98 1.79
CA MET A 7 7.92 11.64 1.70
C MET A 7 7.25 12.29 0.47
N ASN A 8 7.55 13.57 0.22
CA ASN A 8 7.03 14.27 -0.96
C ASN A 8 7.55 13.68 -2.27
N ARG A 9 8.78 13.18 -2.30
CA ARG A 9 9.35 12.54 -3.49
C ARG A 9 8.59 11.27 -3.83
N GLU A 10 8.41 10.37 -2.87
CA GLU A 10 7.66 9.13 -3.08
C GLU A 10 6.20 9.41 -3.49
N TRP A 11 5.57 10.40 -2.87
CA TRP A 11 4.20 10.79 -3.23
C TRP A 11 4.10 11.33 -4.66
N LYS A 12 5.07 12.15 -5.10
CA LYS A 12 5.12 12.68 -6.46
C LYS A 12 5.24 11.57 -7.51
N GLU A 13 5.98 10.49 -7.22
CA GLU A 13 6.08 9.35 -8.13
C GLU A 13 4.74 8.67 -8.37
N ILE A 14 3.85 8.65 -7.37
CA ILE A 14 2.49 8.09 -7.50
C ILE A 14 1.62 9.04 -8.33
N GLN A 15 1.65 10.35 -8.04
CA GLN A 15 0.80 11.37 -8.66
C GLN A 15 1.15 11.67 -10.12
N LEU A 16 2.43 11.66 -10.48
CA LEU A 16 2.90 12.14 -11.79
C LEU A 16 2.83 11.09 -12.92
N ARG A 17 2.30 9.89 -12.66
CA ARG A 17 2.19 8.86 -13.71
C ARG A 17 1.08 9.19 -14.69
N ARG A 18 1.50 9.66 -15.87
CA ARG A 18 0.64 10.10 -16.99
C ARG A 18 -0.20 9.00 -17.68
N ASN A 19 0.04 7.73 -17.37
CA ASN A 19 -0.63 6.59 -18.02
C ASN A 19 -1.44 5.75 -17.03
N LEU A 20 -2.29 6.38 -16.21
CA LEU A 20 -3.42 5.64 -15.64
C LEU A 20 -4.37 5.37 -16.82
N PRO A 21 -4.60 4.10 -17.24
CA PRO A 21 -5.61 3.82 -18.24
C PRO A 21 -6.90 4.50 -17.77
N GLY A 22 -7.56 5.27 -18.64
CA GLY A 22 -8.70 6.15 -18.34
C GLY A 22 -9.97 5.45 -17.86
N LYS A 23 -9.82 4.51 -16.92
CA LYS A 23 -10.85 3.80 -16.19
C LYS A 23 -10.88 4.38 -14.79
N THR A 24 -12.03 4.90 -14.40
CA THR A 24 -12.33 5.23 -13.00
C THR A 24 -11.91 4.05 -12.12
N LEU A 25 -11.14 4.32 -11.06
CA LEU A 25 -10.82 3.31 -10.07
C LEU A 25 -12.12 2.72 -9.53
N ASP A 26 -12.15 1.40 -9.38
CA ASP A 26 -13.25 0.74 -8.66
C ASP A 26 -13.45 1.43 -7.30
N PRO A 27 -14.69 1.68 -6.84
CA PRO A 27 -14.96 2.39 -5.60
C PRO A 27 -14.18 1.83 -4.39
N ASN A 28 -13.98 0.52 -4.32
CA ASN A 28 -13.21 -0.08 -3.23
C ASN A 28 -11.73 0.33 -3.26
N LYS A 29 -11.14 0.46 -4.46
CA LYS A 29 -9.76 0.94 -4.62
C LYS A 29 -9.64 2.42 -4.25
N GLN A 30 -10.66 3.23 -4.51
CA GLN A 30 -10.67 4.64 -4.09
C GLN A 30 -10.67 4.77 -2.55
N THR A 31 -11.52 4.01 -1.86
CA THR A 31 -11.55 3.98 -0.39
C THR A 31 -10.20 3.53 0.19
N GLN A 32 -9.60 2.48 -0.37
CA GLN A 32 -8.30 1.98 0.06
C GLN A 32 -7.17 2.97 -0.21
N PHE A 33 -7.18 3.64 -1.36
CA PHE A 33 -6.24 4.70 -1.69
C PHE A 33 -6.34 5.86 -0.70
N TYR A 34 -7.56 6.32 -0.40
CA TYR A 34 -7.80 7.40 0.56
C TYR A 34 -7.27 7.03 1.95
N MET A 35 -7.62 5.84 2.44
CA MET A 35 -7.17 5.35 3.74
C MET A 35 -5.64 5.33 3.84
N ALA A 36 -4.96 4.69 2.88
CA ALA A 36 -3.51 4.58 2.89
C ALA A 36 -2.76 5.91 2.68
N SER A 37 -3.46 6.94 2.17
CA SER A 37 -2.86 8.26 1.90
C SER A 37 -3.09 9.29 3.01
N TYR A 38 -4.25 9.23 3.67
CA TYR A 38 -4.74 10.31 4.55
C TYR A 38 -5.17 9.87 5.94
N ASP A 39 -5.44 8.58 6.16
CA ASP A 39 -5.89 8.03 7.44
C ASP A 39 -4.87 7.01 7.95
N VAL A 40 -3.75 7.50 8.51
CA VAL A 40 -2.65 6.64 8.99
C VAL A 40 -3.12 5.68 10.08
N ASP A 41 -3.97 6.12 11.00
CA ASP A 41 -4.54 5.27 12.05
C ASP A 41 -5.50 4.21 11.47
N GLY A 42 -6.32 4.58 10.50
CA GLY A 42 -7.17 3.63 9.77
C GLY A 42 -6.37 2.62 8.97
N PHE A 43 -5.29 3.06 8.32
CA PHE A 43 -4.38 2.18 7.62
C PHE A 43 -3.65 1.24 8.59
N ARG A 44 -3.23 1.73 9.77
CA ARG A 44 -2.68 0.90 10.85
C ARG A 44 -3.65 -0.21 11.25
N ARG A 45 -4.90 0.13 11.57
CA ARG A 45 -5.93 -0.86 11.90
C ARG A 45 -6.16 -1.83 10.75
N PHE A 46 -6.19 -1.34 9.51
CA PHE A 46 -6.33 -2.21 8.36
C PHE A 46 -5.19 -3.21 8.23
N VAL A 47 -3.94 -2.81 8.46
CA VAL A 47 -2.78 -3.72 8.42
C VAL A 47 -2.85 -4.76 9.55
N PHE A 48 -3.16 -4.35 10.78
CA PHE A 48 -2.98 -5.22 11.94
C PHE A 48 -4.26 -5.93 12.44
N GLU A 49 -5.44 -5.39 12.15
CA GLU A 49 -6.73 -5.88 12.68
C GLU A 49 -7.61 -6.52 11.59
N SER A 50 -7.13 -6.57 10.35
CA SER A 50 -7.79 -7.27 9.24
C SER A 50 -7.00 -8.50 8.79
N LYS A 51 -7.44 -9.15 7.71
CA LYS A 51 -6.70 -10.26 7.07
C LYS A 51 -5.49 -9.80 6.26
N PHE A 52 -5.06 -8.55 6.37
CA PHE A 52 -3.99 -7.99 5.55
C PHE A 52 -2.70 -8.80 5.65
N LEU A 53 -2.22 -9.09 6.86
CA LEU A 53 -0.99 -9.86 7.09
C LEU A 53 -1.16 -11.37 6.82
N ASP A 54 -2.39 -11.86 6.78
CA ASP A 54 -2.69 -13.20 6.29
C ASP A 54 -2.52 -13.27 4.77
N VAL A 55 -2.99 -12.25 4.05
CA VAL A 55 -3.02 -12.20 2.58
C VAL A 55 -1.65 -11.85 1.99
N PHE A 56 -0.97 -10.85 2.55
CA PHE A 56 0.29 -10.35 2.04
C PHE A 56 1.48 -10.97 2.78
N ASP A 57 2.51 -11.31 2.00
CA ASP A 57 3.79 -11.78 2.53
C ASP A 57 4.65 -10.58 2.97
N VAL A 58 4.46 -10.17 4.22
CA VAL A 58 5.26 -9.15 4.90
C VAL A 58 6.16 -9.86 5.90
N ARG A 59 7.45 -9.48 5.94
CA ARG A 59 8.43 -10.10 6.83
C ARG A 59 8.25 -9.63 8.28
N ASP A 60 8.63 -10.46 9.24
CA ASP A 60 8.47 -10.16 10.67
C ASP A 60 9.22 -8.90 11.12
N ASP A 61 10.41 -8.64 10.56
CA ASP A 61 11.18 -7.41 10.81
C ASP A 61 10.41 -6.17 10.34
N GLU A 62 9.88 -6.22 9.13
CA GLU A 62 9.05 -5.14 8.58
C GLU A 62 7.78 -4.95 9.41
N ILE A 63 7.10 -6.03 9.82
CA ILE A 63 5.90 -5.95 10.68
C ILE A 63 6.20 -5.21 11.99
N GLU A 64 7.35 -5.47 12.60
CA GLU A 64 7.73 -4.82 13.85
C GLU A 64 8.06 -3.33 13.67
N ASP A 65 8.71 -2.97 12.57
CA ASP A 65 8.91 -1.56 12.18
C ASP A 65 7.55 -0.86 12.00
N LEU A 66 6.61 -1.49 11.27
CA LEU A 66 5.29 -0.93 11.01
C LEU A 66 4.49 -0.69 12.30
N LYS A 67 4.69 -1.50 13.35
CA LYS A 67 3.99 -1.30 14.64
C LYS A 67 4.48 -0.07 15.39
N ASN A 68 5.77 0.22 15.32
CA ASN A 68 6.42 1.18 16.22
C ASN A 68 6.87 2.48 15.54
N ASP A 69 6.86 2.54 14.20
CA ASP A 69 7.28 3.72 13.42
C ASP A 69 6.21 4.14 12.41
N ASP A 70 5.62 5.32 12.65
CA ASP A 70 4.62 5.91 11.75
C ASP A 70 5.20 6.25 10.38
N ILE A 71 6.48 6.63 10.28
CA ILE A 71 7.13 6.90 8.99
C ILE A 71 7.26 5.61 8.21
N ALA A 72 7.65 4.51 8.86
CA ALA A 72 7.67 3.20 8.23
C ALA A 72 6.29 2.79 7.73
N LEU A 73 5.24 3.02 8.55
CA LEU A 73 3.86 2.75 8.16
C LEU A 73 3.40 3.59 6.96
N MET A 74 3.73 4.88 6.92
CA MET A 74 3.40 5.76 5.79
C MET A 74 4.11 5.33 4.50
N LYS A 75 5.41 4.98 4.58
CA LYS A 75 6.17 4.44 3.44
C LYS A 75 5.58 3.12 2.95
N PHE A 76 5.12 2.28 3.87
CA PHE A 76 4.39 1.06 3.52
C PHE A 76 3.03 1.36 2.85
N GLY A 77 2.35 2.44 3.26
CA GLY A 77 1.19 2.99 2.56
C GLY A 77 1.47 3.30 1.09
N PHE A 78 2.64 3.89 0.78
CA PHE A 78 3.05 4.11 -0.61
C PHE A 78 3.27 2.80 -1.37
N LYS A 79 3.92 1.80 -0.77
CA LYS A 79 4.04 0.45 -1.35
C LYS A 79 2.66 -0.12 -1.65
N TYR A 80 1.73 -0.05 -0.70
CA TYR A 80 0.38 -0.56 -0.85
C TYR A 80 -0.39 0.14 -1.98
N ILE A 81 -0.29 1.47 -2.06
CA ILE A 81 -0.92 2.27 -3.12
C ILE A 81 -0.38 1.87 -4.49
N LYS A 82 0.95 1.79 -4.65
CA LYS A 82 1.59 1.34 -5.89
C LYS A 82 1.08 -0.04 -6.32
N TYR A 83 0.87 -0.95 -5.37
CA TYR A 83 0.31 -2.28 -5.62
C TYR A 83 -1.16 -2.25 -6.08
N ILE A 84 -2.07 -1.60 -5.32
CA ILE A 84 -3.51 -1.63 -5.65
C ILE A 84 -3.84 -0.90 -6.96
N LEU A 85 -3.01 0.09 -7.31
CA LEU A 85 -3.08 0.82 -8.58
C LEU A 85 -2.37 0.09 -9.73
N MET A 86 -1.78 -1.09 -9.48
CA MET A 86 -1.03 -1.88 -10.47
C MET A 86 0.13 -1.10 -11.12
N LEU A 87 0.75 -0.20 -10.36
CA LEU A 87 1.88 0.61 -10.83
C LEU A 87 3.19 -0.15 -10.73
N GLU A 88 3.36 -0.92 -9.66
CA GLU A 88 4.54 -1.72 -9.32
C GLU A 88 4.12 -2.94 -8.49
N GLU A 89 4.83 -4.07 -8.63
CA GLU A 89 4.63 -5.29 -7.82
C GLU A 89 5.34 -5.17 -6.46
N THR A 90 4.95 -4.17 -5.67
CA THR A 90 5.58 -3.84 -4.38
C THR A 90 5.20 -4.77 -3.23
N LEU A 91 4.11 -5.54 -3.38
CA LEU A 91 3.62 -6.50 -2.39
C LEU A 91 3.38 -7.86 -3.04
N LYS A 92 3.60 -8.92 -2.26
CA LYS A 92 3.39 -10.31 -2.69
C LYS A 92 2.21 -10.90 -1.95
N ILE A 93 1.29 -11.52 -2.67
CA ILE A 93 0.21 -12.32 -2.05
C ILE A 93 0.78 -13.68 -1.68
N ARG A 94 0.48 -14.17 -0.47
CA ARG A 94 0.86 -15.52 -0.05
C ARG A 94 0.20 -16.57 -0.96
N PRO A 95 0.91 -17.64 -1.37
CA PRO A 95 0.40 -18.60 -2.37
C PRO A 95 -1.00 -19.17 -2.09
N HIS A 96 -1.35 -19.39 -0.82
CA HIS A 96 -2.65 -19.94 -0.42
C HIS A 96 -3.85 -19.02 -0.78
N TYR A 97 -3.63 -17.71 -0.90
CA TYR A 97 -4.64 -16.72 -1.26
C TYR A 97 -4.74 -16.47 -2.77
N ILE A 98 -3.83 -17.04 -3.55
CA ILE A 98 -3.87 -17.00 -5.01
C ILE A 98 -4.77 -18.15 -5.48
N LYS A 99 -6.10 -17.96 -5.45
CA LYS A 99 -7.04 -18.83 -6.15
C LYS A 99 -7.53 -18.17 -7.43
N GLY A 100 -7.11 -18.74 -8.57
CA GLY A 100 -7.77 -18.62 -9.86
C GLY A 100 -7.46 -17.37 -10.69
N LYS A 101 -6.43 -17.45 -11.52
CA LYS A 101 -6.47 -16.97 -12.91
C LYS A 101 -5.39 -17.67 -13.75
N ALA A 102 -5.65 -18.93 -14.04
CA ALA A 102 -5.19 -19.56 -15.27
C ALA A 102 -6.44 -19.73 -16.14
N LEU A 103 -6.72 -18.73 -16.98
CA LEU A 103 -7.51 -18.82 -18.19
C LEU A 103 -6.79 -17.98 -19.24
#